data_AF-A0A940D1Z2-F1
#
_entry.id   AF-A0A940D1Z2-F1
#
_cell.length_a   1.000
_cell.length_b   1.000
_cell.length_c   1.000
_cell.angle_alpha   90.00
_cell.angle_beta   90.00
_cell.angle_gamma   90.00
#
_symmetry.space_group_name_H-M   'P 1'
#
loop_
_entity.id
_entity.type
_entity.pdbx_description
1 polymer ?
#
loop_
_entity_poly.entity_id
_entity_poly.type
_entity_poly.pdbx_seq_one_letter_code
_entity_poly.pdbx_strand_id
1 'polypeptide(L)'
;MPFGDGTGPLHGRGRGFGRGYGRGRGFGRGQGRGQGLGRMRWNVDRPGPGNYVGENTYKPDPGTYTKEEELEYLKRKKSELEEILNNLENDIKNTVRSTKTQKVAQKAKVISEDCIGCGVCVPACPENAISITDVAKINQNLCTGCGNCVSACPRNAIIIE
;
A
#
# COMPACT_ATOMS: atom_id res chain seq x y z
N MET A 1 -42.11 43.45 21.56
CA MET A 1 -42.70 42.20 21.03
C MET A 1 -43.45 42.54 19.74
N PRO A 2 -43.47 41.70 18.68
CA PRO A 2 -42.31 41.35 17.84
C PRO A 2 -42.62 41.41 16.31
N PHE A 3 -41.59 41.09 15.50
CA PHE A 3 -41.59 40.55 14.12
C PHE A 3 -41.66 41.47 12.89
N GLY A 4 -40.55 41.50 12.14
CA GLY A 4 -40.50 41.93 10.74
C GLY A 4 -39.09 42.07 10.17
N ASP A 5 -38.30 41.00 10.08
CA ASP A 5 -36.94 41.07 9.51
C ASP A 5 -36.90 40.66 8.03
N GLY A 6 -37.13 41.66 7.17
CA GLY A 6 -36.15 42.11 6.16
C GLY A 6 -35.61 41.11 5.15
N THR A 7 -36.21 41.14 3.96
CA THR A 7 -35.64 40.70 2.68
C THR A 7 -34.41 41.53 2.25
N GLY A 8 -33.32 40.85 1.87
CA GLY A 8 -32.39 41.28 0.81
C GLY A 8 -31.23 42.23 1.18
N PRO A 9 -29.97 41.91 0.82
CA PRO A 9 -28.86 42.83 0.95
C PRO A 9 -28.68 43.69 -0.31
N LEU A 10 -28.95 45.00 -0.20
CA LEU A 10 -28.37 46.03 -1.06
C LEU A 10 -27.03 46.50 -0.47
N HIS A 11 -25.98 46.38 -1.28
CA HIS A 11 -24.82 47.26 -1.40
C HIS A 11 -24.08 47.77 -0.14
N GLY A 12 -22.80 47.39 -0.03
CA GLY A 12 -21.82 48.12 0.79
C GLY A 12 -20.39 47.95 0.27
N ARG A 13 -19.96 48.81 -0.66
CA ARG A 13 -18.53 49.05 -0.94
C ARG A 13 -17.94 49.77 0.27
N GLY A 14 -16.94 49.19 0.94
CA GLY A 14 -16.22 49.86 2.03
C GLY A 14 -14.82 49.30 2.23
N ARG A 15 -13.80 49.97 1.66
CA ARG A 15 -12.42 49.86 2.14
C ARG A 15 -12.33 50.63 3.45
N GLY A 16 -12.43 49.95 4.58
CA GLY A 16 -12.32 50.54 5.92
C GLY A 16 -11.02 50.15 6.59
N PHE A 17 -10.04 51.06 6.62
CA PHE A 17 -8.89 51.02 7.53
C PHE A 17 -9.38 51.26 8.96
N GLY A 18 -9.68 50.21 9.71
CA GLY A 18 -10.12 50.29 11.10
C GLY A 18 -8.96 50.08 12.08
N ARG A 19 -8.49 51.17 12.70
CA ARG A 19 -7.64 51.12 13.92
C ARG A 19 -8.52 50.66 15.09
N GLY A 20 -8.23 49.51 15.68
CA GLY A 20 -8.98 48.96 16.83
C GLY A 20 -8.05 48.58 17.97
N TYR A 21 -8.26 49.19 19.14
CA TYR A 21 -7.45 49.07 20.35
C TYR A 21 -7.96 47.92 21.26
N GLY A 22 -7.05 47.02 21.68
CA GLY A 22 -7.17 46.21 22.90
C GLY A 22 -7.99 44.91 22.80
N ARG A 23 -7.79 43.88 23.64
CA ARG A 23 -7.04 43.77 24.89
C ARG A 23 -6.27 42.45 24.91
N GLY A 24 -4.94 42.51 24.86
CA GLY A 24 -4.09 41.39 25.25
C GLY A 24 -4.16 41.22 26.76
N ARG A 25 -4.39 39.98 27.23
CA ARG A 25 -4.11 39.60 28.62
C ARG A 25 -2.60 39.43 28.76
N GLY A 26 -1.95 40.47 29.25
CA GLY A 26 -0.53 40.46 29.60
C GLY A 26 -0.15 41.81 30.16
N PHE A 27 0.24 41.86 31.43
CA PHE A 27 0.74 43.05 32.11
C PHE A 27 2.08 43.46 31.47
N GLY A 28 2.03 44.33 30.46
CA GLY A 28 3.23 44.88 29.83
C GLY A 28 2.90 45.56 28.51
N ARG A 29 3.02 46.90 28.48
CA ARG A 29 2.88 47.70 27.26
C ARG A 29 4.14 47.51 26.42
N GLY A 30 4.11 46.55 25.51
CA GLY A 30 5.13 46.33 24.49
C GLY A 30 4.51 46.30 23.10
N GLN A 31 5.05 47.07 22.16
CA GLN A 31 4.69 47.00 20.75
C GLN A 31 5.01 45.60 20.20
N GLY A 32 4.01 44.75 20.08
CA GLY A 32 4.19 43.37 19.59
C GLY A 32 3.61 43.20 18.19
N ARG A 33 4.47 43.08 17.19
CA ARG A 33 4.14 42.45 15.90
C ARG A 33 3.90 40.96 16.14
N GLY A 34 2.69 40.60 16.55
CA GLY A 34 2.31 39.20 16.74
C GLY A 34 1.98 38.55 15.41
N GLN A 35 2.97 37.94 14.76
CA GLN A 35 2.71 36.90 13.76
C GLN A 35 2.10 35.70 14.49
N GLY A 36 0.78 35.76 14.70
CA GLY A 36 0.03 34.62 15.19
C GLY A 36 0.04 33.55 14.09
N LEU A 37 0.94 32.57 14.22
CA LEU A 37 0.85 31.28 13.57
C LEU A 37 -0.46 30.63 14.03
N GLY A 38 -1.57 31.04 13.41
CA GLY A 38 -2.86 30.41 13.55
C GLY A 38 -2.66 28.97 13.12
N ARG A 39 -2.68 28.05 14.08
CA ARG A 39 -2.65 26.62 13.83
C ARG A 39 -3.65 26.34 12.73
N MET A 40 -3.16 25.88 11.59
CA MET A 40 -4.00 25.39 10.52
C MET A 40 -4.81 24.23 11.09
N ARG A 41 -6.03 24.53 11.55
CA ARG A 41 -7.09 23.53 11.54
C ARG A 41 -7.25 23.22 10.06
N TRP A 42 -6.63 22.12 9.63
CA TRP A 42 -7.02 21.46 8.40
C TRP A 42 -8.48 21.06 8.59
N ASN A 43 -9.40 21.96 8.28
CA ASN A 43 -10.78 21.60 7.98
C ASN A 43 -10.67 20.81 6.68
N VAL A 44 -10.70 19.49 6.80
CA VAL A 44 -10.66 18.53 5.69
C VAL A 44 -11.92 18.64 4.81
N ASP A 45 -12.86 19.52 5.16
CA ASP A 45 -14.18 19.66 4.52
C ASP A 45 -14.33 20.89 3.62
N ARG A 46 -13.24 21.42 3.05
CA ARG A 46 -13.36 22.44 1.98
C ARG A 46 -12.82 21.90 0.66
N PRO A 47 -13.64 21.22 -0.15
CA PRO A 47 -13.24 20.88 -1.51
C PRO A 47 -12.98 22.17 -2.28
N GLY A 48 -11.78 22.27 -2.88
CA GLY A 48 -11.42 23.36 -3.77
C GLY A 48 -12.27 23.35 -5.06
N PRO A 49 -12.18 24.39 -5.90
CA PRO A 49 -12.91 24.45 -7.16
C PRO A 49 -12.23 23.52 -8.18
N GLY A 50 -12.45 22.22 -8.04
CA GLY A 50 -12.14 21.21 -9.03
C GLY A 50 -13.38 20.92 -9.86
N ASN A 51 -13.23 20.87 -11.19
CA ASN A 51 -14.24 20.36 -12.09
C ASN A 51 -14.38 18.86 -11.87
N TYR A 52 -15.27 18.46 -10.96
CA TYR A 52 -15.74 17.09 -10.89
C TYR A 52 -16.72 16.85 -12.03
N VAL A 53 -16.21 16.30 -13.13
CA VAL A 53 -17.03 15.64 -14.16
C VAL A 53 -17.44 14.29 -13.59
N GLY A 54 -18.42 14.29 -12.69
CA GLY A 54 -19.04 13.08 -12.16
C GLY A 54 -20.29 12.78 -12.97
N GLU A 55 -20.31 11.63 -13.66
CA GLU A 55 -21.49 11.16 -14.38
C GLU A 55 -22.67 11.07 -13.40
N ASN A 56 -23.75 11.76 -13.78
CA ASN A 56 -25.00 11.79 -13.04
C ASN A 56 -25.63 10.40 -13.07
N THR A 57 -25.27 9.55 -12.11
CA THR A 57 -25.91 8.25 -11.92
C THR A 57 -27.26 8.47 -11.24
N TYR A 58 -28.27 8.76 -12.06
CA TYR A 58 -29.67 8.73 -11.67
C TYR A 58 -29.96 7.44 -10.89
N LYS A 59 -30.14 7.55 -9.57
CA LYS A 59 -30.64 6.48 -8.71
C LYS A 59 -32.15 6.63 -8.66
N PRO A 60 -32.95 5.75 -9.28
CA PRO A 60 -34.40 5.80 -9.12
C PRO A 60 -34.77 5.52 -7.65
N ASP A 61 -35.78 6.23 -7.16
CA ASP A 61 -36.31 6.11 -5.80
C ASP A 61 -36.86 4.69 -5.54
N PRO A 62 -36.62 4.08 -4.35
CA PRO A 62 -37.08 2.74 -4.06
C PRO A 62 -38.60 2.71 -3.85
N GLY A 63 -39.36 2.20 -4.82
CA GLY A 63 -40.80 2.02 -4.66
C GLY A 63 -41.64 1.77 -5.91
N THR A 64 -41.09 1.80 -7.12
CA THR A 64 -41.88 1.67 -8.36
C THR A 64 -41.55 0.45 -9.22
N TYR A 65 -40.72 -0.49 -8.74
CA TYR A 65 -40.29 -1.64 -9.54
C TYR A 65 -41.15 -2.88 -9.26
N THR A 66 -41.62 -3.51 -10.33
CA THR A 66 -42.19 -4.86 -10.24
C THR A 66 -41.07 -5.87 -9.92
N LYS A 67 -41.39 -6.98 -9.25
CA LYS A 67 -40.39 -8.00 -8.85
C LYS A 67 -39.57 -8.55 -10.03
N GLU A 68 -40.12 -8.49 -11.23
CA GLU A 68 -39.50 -8.94 -12.48
C GLU A 68 -38.41 -7.97 -12.94
N GLU A 69 -38.67 -6.66 -12.87
CA GLU A 69 -37.72 -5.61 -13.24
C GLU A 69 -36.57 -5.49 -12.24
N GLU A 70 -36.81 -5.71 -10.94
CA GLU A 70 -35.74 -5.79 -9.93
C GLU A 70 -34.78 -6.96 -10.22
N LEU A 71 -35.33 -8.10 -10.63
CA LEU A 71 -34.58 -9.31 -10.91
C LEU A 71 -33.73 -9.16 -12.19
N GLU A 72 -34.22 -8.44 -13.19
CA GLU A 72 -33.45 -8.10 -14.39
C GLU A 72 -32.29 -7.14 -14.06
N TYR A 73 -32.54 -6.10 -13.25
CA TYR A 73 -31.49 -5.19 -12.77
C TYR A 73 -30.39 -5.94 -12.00
N LEU A 74 -30.78 -6.84 -11.09
CA LEU A 74 -29.83 -7.64 -10.31
C LEU A 74 -29.03 -8.61 -11.20
N LYS A 75 -29.65 -9.20 -12.23
CA LYS A 75 -28.94 -10.05 -13.21
C LYS A 75 -27.90 -9.25 -14.01
N ARG A 76 -28.26 -8.06 -14.50
CA ARG A 76 -27.32 -7.21 -15.24
C ARG A 76 -26.13 -6.78 -14.37
N LYS A 77 -26.41 -6.37 -13.14
CA LYS A 77 -25.38 -6.00 -12.17
C LYS A 77 -24.50 -7.20 -11.80
N LYS A 78 -25.06 -8.40 -11.71
CA LYS A 78 -24.31 -9.63 -11.48
C LYS A 78 -23.34 -9.91 -12.64
N SER A 79 -23.78 -9.80 -13.89
CA SER A 79 -22.88 -10.01 -15.05
C SER A 79 -21.76 -8.97 -15.11
N GLU A 80 -22.05 -7.71 -14.80
CA GLU A 80 -21.03 -6.64 -14.74
C GLU A 80 -19.96 -6.95 -13.67
N LEU A 81 -20.39 -7.42 -12.50
CA LEU A 81 -19.48 -7.81 -11.42
C LEU A 81 -18.65 -9.06 -11.75
N GLU A 82 -19.23 -10.04 -12.44
CA GLU A 82 -18.53 -11.26 -12.87
C GLU A 82 -17.40 -10.94 -13.87
N GLU A 83 -17.59 -9.96 -14.75
CA GLU A 83 -16.55 -9.51 -15.67
C GLU A 83 -15.37 -8.84 -14.95
N ILE A 84 -15.67 -7.99 -13.96
CA ILE A 84 -14.65 -7.34 -13.13
C ILE A 84 -13.82 -8.38 -12.38
N LEU A 85 -14.45 -9.41 -11.82
CA LEU A 85 -13.74 -10.48 -11.12
C LEU A 85 -12.77 -11.22 -12.06
N ASN A 86 -13.21 -11.56 -13.27
CA ASN A 86 -12.34 -12.23 -14.25
C ASN A 86 -11.11 -11.39 -14.63
N ASN A 87 -11.28 -10.08 -14.78
CA ASN A 87 -10.17 -9.17 -15.09
C ASN A 87 -9.16 -9.11 -13.93
N LEU A 88 -9.65 -8.96 -12.69
CA LEU A 88 -8.80 -8.96 -11.50
C LEU A 88 -8.04 -10.29 -11.32
N GLU A 89 -8.68 -11.42 -11.59
CA GLU A 89 -8.01 -12.72 -11.56
C GLU A 89 -6.87 -12.82 -12.59
N ASN A 90 -7.09 -12.28 -13.79
CA ASN A 90 -6.07 -12.27 -14.84
C ASN A 90 -4.90 -11.36 -14.47
N ASP A 91 -5.18 -10.23 -13.83
CA ASP A 91 -4.14 -9.33 -13.30
C ASP A 91 -3.33 -9.99 -12.18
N ILE A 92 -3.96 -10.76 -11.29
CA ILE A 92 -3.26 -11.57 -10.29
C ILE A 92 -2.39 -12.64 -10.98
N LYS A 93 -2.93 -13.36 -11.99
CA LYS A 93 -2.15 -14.37 -12.74
C LYS A 93 -0.97 -13.72 -13.47
N ASN A 94 -1.13 -12.53 -14.02
CA ASN A 94 -0.08 -11.82 -14.73
C ASN A 94 0.97 -11.22 -13.78
N THR A 95 0.56 -10.69 -12.64
CA THR A 95 1.49 -10.23 -11.58
C THR A 95 2.26 -11.39 -10.94
N VAL A 96 1.65 -12.57 -10.78
CA VAL A 96 2.35 -13.79 -10.33
C VAL A 96 3.30 -14.31 -11.41
N ARG A 97 2.95 -14.20 -12.70
CA ARG A 97 3.85 -14.55 -13.82
C ARG A 97 5.05 -13.61 -13.92
N SER A 98 4.85 -12.31 -13.71
CA SER A 98 5.93 -11.32 -13.76
C SER A 98 6.82 -11.34 -12.51
N THR A 99 6.29 -11.76 -11.35
CA THR A 99 7.09 -12.02 -10.13
C THR A 99 7.73 -13.40 -10.11
N LYS A 100 7.40 -14.29 -11.06
CA LYS A 100 8.18 -15.50 -11.36
C LYS A 100 9.43 -15.13 -12.16
N THR A 101 10.23 -14.21 -11.62
CA THR A 101 11.66 -14.14 -11.93
C THR A 101 12.18 -15.56 -11.86
N GLN A 102 12.83 -16.00 -12.94
CA GLN A 102 13.42 -17.33 -13.04
C GLN A 102 14.09 -17.67 -11.71
N LYS A 103 13.49 -18.58 -10.94
CA LYS A 103 14.16 -19.20 -9.80
C LYS A 103 15.26 -20.05 -10.42
N VAL A 104 16.38 -19.42 -10.76
CA VAL A 104 17.64 -20.15 -10.92
C VAL A 104 17.90 -20.63 -9.50
N ALA A 105 17.54 -21.88 -9.21
CA ALA A 105 17.80 -22.47 -7.91
C ALA A 105 19.33 -22.48 -7.77
N GLN A 106 19.88 -21.53 -7.02
CA GLN A 106 21.30 -21.50 -6.76
C GLN A 106 21.62 -22.71 -5.89
N LYS A 107 22.33 -23.68 -6.44
CA LYS A 107 22.61 -24.95 -5.78
C LYS A 107 23.97 -24.88 -5.13
N ALA A 108 24.09 -25.53 -3.99
CA ALA A 108 25.39 -25.66 -3.34
C ALA A 108 26.29 -26.60 -4.14
N LYS A 109 27.53 -26.18 -4.36
CA LYS A 109 28.60 -26.93 -5.03
C LYS A 109 29.83 -26.96 -4.14
N VAL A 110 30.50 -28.11 -4.09
CA VAL A 110 31.71 -28.30 -3.29
C VAL A 110 32.93 -28.06 -4.15
N ILE A 111 33.86 -27.28 -3.62
CA ILE A 111 35.18 -27.09 -4.17
C ILE A 111 36.09 -28.18 -3.57
N SER A 112 36.45 -29.17 -4.40
CA SER A 112 37.17 -30.36 -3.94
C SER A 112 38.56 -30.06 -3.39
N GLU A 113 39.20 -28.97 -3.81
CA GLU A 113 40.57 -28.58 -3.41
C GLU A 113 40.67 -28.11 -1.95
N ASP A 114 39.63 -27.46 -1.42
CA ASP A 114 39.60 -26.98 -0.02
C ASP A 114 38.85 -27.94 0.93
N CYS A 115 38.15 -28.93 0.37
CA CYS A 115 37.35 -29.86 1.13
C CYS A 115 38.21 -30.96 1.76
N ILE A 116 38.30 -30.95 3.09
CA ILE A 116 39.02 -31.97 3.87
C ILE A 116 38.16 -33.17 4.29
N GLY A 117 36.91 -33.28 3.81
CA GLY A 117 36.02 -34.40 4.15
C GLY A 117 35.54 -34.44 5.61
N CYS A 118 35.64 -33.34 6.38
CA CYS A 118 35.32 -33.31 7.82
C CYS A 118 33.86 -33.65 8.18
N GLY A 119 32.93 -33.54 7.22
CA GLY A 119 31.55 -33.96 7.38
C GLY A 119 30.61 -33.08 8.20
N VAL A 120 31.09 -31.94 8.71
CA VAL A 120 30.27 -30.98 9.48
C VAL A 120 29.06 -30.45 8.70
N CYS A 121 29.14 -30.44 7.36
CA CYS A 121 28.07 -29.99 6.49
C CYS A 121 26.86 -30.95 6.42
N VAL A 122 27.03 -32.25 6.72
CA VAL A 122 25.95 -33.25 6.65
C VAL A 122 24.80 -32.93 7.61
N PRO A 123 25.02 -32.79 8.93
CA PRO A 123 23.93 -32.44 9.86
C PRO A 123 23.40 -31.01 9.67
N ALA A 124 24.15 -30.13 9.00
CA ALA A 124 23.69 -28.77 8.69
C ALA A 124 22.66 -28.75 7.55
N CYS A 125 22.56 -29.82 6.74
CA CYS A 125 21.65 -29.89 5.62
C CYS A 125 20.25 -30.37 6.06
N PRO A 126 19.20 -29.54 5.99
CA PRO A 126 17.85 -29.95 6.39
C PRO A 126 17.28 -31.06 5.50
N GLU A 127 17.69 -31.09 4.23
CA GLU A 127 17.24 -32.06 3.22
C GLU A 127 18.13 -33.32 3.17
N ASN A 128 19.17 -33.40 4.02
CA ASN A 128 20.18 -34.46 3.98
C ASN A 128 20.74 -34.73 2.56
N ALA A 129 20.91 -33.66 1.77
CA ALA A 129 21.35 -33.75 0.38
C ALA A 129 22.86 -34.01 0.21
N ILE A 130 23.60 -34.19 1.31
CA ILE A 130 25.08 -34.24 1.32
C ILE A 130 25.54 -35.64 1.71
N SER A 131 26.47 -36.20 0.93
CA SER A 131 27.12 -37.49 1.20
C SER A 131 28.64 -37.29 1.24
N ILE A 132 29.33 -38.06 2.09
CA ILE A 132 30.79 -38.00 2.23
C ILE A 132 31.35 -39.33 1.75
N THR A 133 32.27 -39.29 0.78
CA THR A 133 33.13 -40.45 0.48
C THR A 133 34.56 -40.13 0.89
N ASP A 134 35.19 -39.21 0.17
CA ASP A 134 36.53 -38.67 0.45
C ASP A 134 36.45 -37.13 0.57
N VAL A 135 35.65 -36.53 -0.31
CA VAL A 135 35.19 -35.15 -0.27
C VAL A 135 33.66 -35.12 -0.17
N ALA A 136 33.12 -34.00 0.32
CA ALA A 136 31.67 -33.82 0.36
C ALA A 136 31.09 -33.76 -1.06
N LYS A 137 30.00 -34.51 -1.32
CA LYS A 137 29.24 -34.51 -2.57
C LYS A 137 27.81 -34.08 -2.29
N ILE A 138 27.30 -33.14 -3.08
CA ILE A 138 25.96 -32.57 -2.91
C ILE A 138 25.05 -33.07 -4.04
N ASN A 139 23.92 -33.67 -3.66
CA ASN A 139 22.87 -34.09 -4.58
C ASN A 139 22.04 -32.88 -5.00
N GLN A 140 22.27 -32.39 -6.22
CA GLN A 140 21.59 -31.23 -6.79
C GLN A 140 20.06 -31.40 -6.94
N ASN A 141 19.55 -32.63 -6.89
CA ASN A 141 18.11 -32.90 -6.96
C ASN A 141 17.40 -32.65 -5.62
N LEU A 142 18.11 -32.84 -4.51
CA LEU A 142 17.59 -32.64 -3.15
C LEU A 142 18.01 -31.28 -2.58
N CYS A 143 19.03 -30.63 -3.16
CA CYS A 143 19.51 -29.34 -2.71
C CYS A 143 18.50 -28.22 -3.01
N THR A 144 17.97 -27.60 -1.97
CA THR A 144 17.07 -26.44 -2.05
C THR A 144 17.80 -25.10 -2.15
N GLY A 145 19.14 -25.09 -2.01
CA GLY A 145 19.93 -23.86 -2.04
C GLY A 145 19.89 -23.05 -0.75
N CYS A 146 19.55 -23.66 0.40
CA CYS A 146 19.39 -22.96 1.68
C CYS A 146 20.69 -22.33 2.24
N GLY A 147 21.86 -22.82 1.83
CA GLY A 147 23.16 -22.25 2.21
C GLY A 147 23.68 -22.59 3.61
N ASN A 148 22.96 -23.39 4.40
CA ASN A 148 23.40 -23.79 5.75
C ASN A 148 24.73 -24.56 5.77
N CYS A 149 25.01 -25.32 4.71
CA CYS A 149 26.27 -26.04 4.58
C CYS A 149 27.47 -25.11 4.40
N VAL A 150 27.27 -23.92 3.82
CA VAL A 150 28.34 -22.91 3.63
C VAL A 150 28.78 -22.35 4.97
N SER A 151 27.83 -21.93 5.81
CA SER A 151 28.14 -21.38 7.14
C SER A 151 28.72 -22.41 8.10
N ALA A 152 28.36 -23.68 7.95
CA ALA A 152 28.90 -24.78 8.74
C ALA A 152 30.32 -25.20 8.31
N CYS A 153 30.79 -24.82 7.12
CA CYS A 153 32.07 -25.29 6.59
C CYS A 153 33.23 -24.48 7.20
N PRO A 154 34.12 -25.08 8.02
CA PRO A 154 35.24 -24.35 8.61
C PRO A 154 36.29 -23.90 7.60
N ARG A 155 36.30 -24.52 6.41
CA ARG A 155 37.22 -24.21 5.31
C ARG A 155 36.57 -23.35 4.21
N ASN A 156 35.28 -23.02 4.34
CA ASN A 156 34.52 -22.33 3.29
C ASN A 156 34.62 -23.01 1.90
N ALA A 157 34.78 -24.34 1.87
CA ALA A 157 34.97 -25.13 0.64
C ALA A 157 33.64 -25.36 -0.13
N ILE A 158 32.56 -24.64 0.20
CA ILE A 158 31.23 -24.82 -0.39
C ILE A 158 30.75 -23.46 -0.87
N ILE A 159 30.33 -23.39 -2.13
CA ILE A 159 29.80 -22.19 -2.79
C ILE A 159 28.37 -22.43 -3.26
N ILE A 160 27.62 -21.36 -3.46
CA ILE A 160 26.24 -21.39 -3.96
C ILE A 160 26.25 -20.76 -5.35
N GLU A 161 25.87 -21.53 -6.37
CA GLU A 161 25.84 -21.11 -7.79
C GLU A 161 24.49 -21.41 -8.44
#